data_AF-A0A9E0TY42-F1
#
_entry.id   AF-A0A9E0TY42-F1
#
_cell.length_a   1.000
_cell.length_b   1.000
_cell.length_c   1.000
_cell.angle_alpha   90.00
_cell.angle_beta   90.00
_cell.angle_gamma   90.00
#
_symmetry.space_group_name_H-M   'P 1'
#
loop_
_entity.id
_entity.type
_entity.pdbx_description
1 polymer ?
#
loop_
_entity_poly.entity_id
_entity_poly.type
_entity_poly.pdbx_seq_one_letter_code
_entity_poly.pdbx_strand_id
1 'polypeptide(L)'
;MKRSLALILSCLVLLTYSTKIFAYSNAGSCKIYDGTVFVTWYTIDENGAAHIWASTGPVSDPSSWTAQEISIGGVGSPNVSIPNLHLNINSGNVFADWEYWDNDLSIMRNAVATYPFGASSWSTQVISDVTTEASGFFDNQGDVDEDGNFIVTWSALDNETSNLVVRCATAVTDGSTAVWSPSFIVPGADPLASKKAAQQLKKTLPTKK
;
A
#
# COMPACT_ATOMS: atom_id res chain seq x y z
N MET A 1 -20.38 24.69 28.84
CA MET A 1 -19.19 24.57 27.96
C MET A 1 -18.40 23.33 28.37
N LYS A 2 -18.58 22.19 27.68
CA LYS A 2 -17.79 20.96 27.88
C LYS A 2 -17.43 20.40 26.50
N ARG A 3 -16.46 21.01 25.84
CA ARG A 3 -15.91 20.55 24.55
C ARG A 3 -14.45 20.98 24.45
N SER A 4 -13.54 20.38 25.23
CA SER A 4 -12.09 20.61 25.08
C SER A 4 -11.19 19.52 25.66
N LEU A 5 -11.68 18.33 26.03
CA LEU A 5 -10.82 17.27 26.61
C LEU A 5 -10.67 16.01 25.74
N ALA A 6 -11.35 15.93 24.60
CA ALA A 6 -11.30 14.76 23.72
C ALA A 6 -10.15 14.81 22.69
N LEU A 7 -9.39 15.91 22.61
CA LEU A 7 -8.36 16.09 21.58
C LEU A 7 -6.92 15.82 22.06
N ILE A 8 -6.71 15.54 23.34
CA ILE A 8 -5.37 15.29 23.91
C ILE A 8 -5.11 13.79 24.13
N LEU A 9 -6.17 12.95 24.13
CA LEU A 9 -6.02 11.51 24.40
C LEU A 9 -5.70 10.67 23.15
N SER A 10 -5.94 11.18 21.94
CA SER A 10 -5.63 10.48 20.69
C SER A 10 -4.13 10.41 20.38
N CYS A 11 -3.28 11.21 21.02
CA CYS A 11 -1.82 11.11 20.88
C CYS A 11 -1.15 10.24 21.97
N LEU A 12 -1.87 9.84 23.03
CA LEU A 12 -1.25 9.16 24.18
C LEU A 12 -1.50 7.64 24.24
N VAL A 13 -2.38 7.10 23.38
CA VAL A 13 -2.64 5.64 23.32
C VAL A 13 -1.55 4.87 22.56
N LEU A 14 -0.59 5.56 21.92
CA LEU A 14 0.55 4.93 21.22
C LEU A 14 1.68 4.43 22.14
N LEU A 15 1.59 4.64 23.46
CA LEU A 15 2.72 4.45 24.38
C LEU A 15 2.65 3.22 25.31
N THR A 16 1.62 2.37 25.24
CA THR A 16 1.45 1.28 26.22
C THR A 16 1.55 -0.16 25.71
N TYR A 17 1.93 -0.41 24.45
CA TYR A 17 1.92 -1.78 23.90
C TYR A 17 3.17 -2.22 23.13
N SER A 18 4.35 -1.77 23.53
CA SER A 18 5.59 -2.38 23.02
C SER A 18 6.73 -2.27 24.02
N THR A 19 7.34 -3.40 24.38
CA THR A 19 8.69 -3.43 24.98
C THR A 19 9.78 -3.13 23.96
N LYS A 20 9.43 -2.97 22.67
CA LYS A 20 10.37 -2.49 21.64
C LYS A 20 10.45 -0.97 21.71
N ILE A 21 11.66 -0.47 21.92
CA ILE A 21 11.99 0.95 21.85
C ILE A 21 12.04 1.32 20.36
N PHE A 22 11.17 2.22 19.93
CA PHE A 22 11.20 2.78 18.57
C PHE A 22 11.82 4.17 18.60
N ALA A 23 12.68 4.46 17.63
CA ALA A 23 13.29 5.77 17.47
C ALA A 23 12.24 6.82 17.06
N TYR A 24 11.24 6.43 16.26
CA TYR A 24 10.08 7.27 15.93
C TYR A 24 8.91 6.44 15.35
N SER A 25 7.74 7.09 15.23
CA SER A 25 6.54 6.55 14.59
C SER A 25 5.88 7.59 13.69
N ASN A 26 5.28 7.16 12.58
CA ASN A 26 4.52 8.00 11.66
C ASN A 26 3.16 7.38 11.36
N ALA A 27 2.10 8.13 11.65
CA ALA A 27 0.74 7.70 11.39
C ALA A 27 0.50 7.55 9.88
N GLY A 28 -0.16 6.45 9.51
CA GLY A 28 -0.65 6.20 8.17
C GLY A 28 -2.10 6.61 8.00
N SER A 29 -2.88 5.71 7.41
CA SER A 29 -4.28 5.96 7.11
C SER A 29 -5.21 5.38 8.17
N CYS A 30 -6.44 5.89 8.20
CA CYS A 30 -7.51 5.43 9.08
C CYS A 30 -8.80 5.26 8.29
N LYS A 31 -9.49 4.13 8.49
CA LYS A 31 -10.81 3.84 7.93
C LYS A 31 -11.74 3.34 9.04
N ILE A 32 -13.04 3.56 8.87
CA ILE A 32 -14.06 3.08 9.80
C ILE A 32 -15.14 2.37 9.00
N TYR A 33 -15.50 1.18 9.44
CA TYR A 33 -16.59 0.39 8.87
C TYR A 33 -17.33 -0.34 9.99
N ASP A 34 -18.66 -0.22 10.02
CA ASP A 34 -19.53 -0.90 10.98
C ASP A 34 -19.04 -0.85 12.45
N GLY A 35 -18.70 0.35 12.92
CA GLY A 35 -18.21 0.55 14.30
C GLY A 35 -16.80 0.02 14.58
N THR A 36 -16.12 -0.54 13.57
CA THR A 36 -14.73 -0.99 13.63
C THR A 36 -13.81 0.04 12.99
N VAL A 37 -12.68 0.34 13.64
CA VAL A 37 -11.61 1.21 13.14
C VAL A 37 -10.46 0.35 12.63
N PHE A 38 -9.89 0.77 11.51
CA PHE A 38 -8.67 0.24 10.92
C PHE A 38 -7.65 1.37 10.86
N VAL A 39 -6.46 1.15 11.40
CA VAL A 39 -5.38 2.14 11.37
C VAL A 39 -4.09 1.47 10.93
N THR A 40 -3.33 2.13 10.07
CA THR A 40 -1.95 1.75 9.73
C THR A 40 -0.96 2.81 10.20
N TRP A 41 0.27 2.39 10.46
CA TRP A 41 1.38 3.27 10.73
C TRP A 41 2.69 2.54 10.44
N TYR A 42 3.80 3.27 10.46
CA TYR A 42 5.10 2.65 10.52
C TYR A 42 5.91 3.16 11.70
N THR A 43 6.84 2.32 12.16
CA THR A 43 7.82 2.64 13.19
C THR A 43 9.21 2.41 12.64
N ILE A 44 10.20 3.09 13.21
CA ILE A 44 11.61 2.75 13.00
C ILE A 44 12.23 2.31 14.32
N ASP A 45 12.88 1.15 14.32
CA ASP A 45 13.57 0.63 15.49
C ASP A 45 14.92 1.32 15.72
N GLU A 46 15.61 0.95 16.79
CA GLU A 46 16.93 1.51 17.13
C GLU A 46 18.04 1.18 16.11
N ASN A 47 17.84 0.17 15.27
CA ASN A 47 18.76 -0.23 14.21
C ASN A 47 18.47 0.48 12.89
N GLY A 48 17.46 1.35 12.85
CA GLY A 48 17.02 2.03 11.62
C GLY A 48 16.12 1.17 10.75
N ALA A 49 15.64 0.03 11.24
CA ALA A 49 14.74 -0.85 10.51
C ALA A 49 13.30 -0.32 10.59
N ALA A 50 12.63 -0.21 9.43
CA ALA A 50 11.23 0.18 9.38
C ALA A 50 10.30 -1.01 9.63
N HIS A 51 9.17 -0.79 10.31
CA HIS A 51 8.15 -1.82 10.50
C HIS A 51 6.78 -1.23 10.18
N ILE A 52 6.01 -1.92 9.36
CA ILE A 52 4.62 -1.55 9.06
C ILE A 52 3.71 -2.27 10.03
N TRP A 53 2.77 -1.51 10.58
CA TRP A 53 1.81 -2.00 11.54
C TRP A 53 0.39 -1.68 11.07
N ALA A 54 -0.53 -2.55 11.47
CA ALA A 54 -1.95 -2.30 11.38
C ALA A 54 -2.62 -2.61 12.72
N SER A 55 -3.70 -1.91 13.03
CA SER A 55 -4.53 -2.16 14.20
C SER A 55 -5.99 -2.13 13.85
N THR A 56 -6.75 -2.99 14.53
CA THR A 56 -8.19 -3.08 14.41
C THR A 56 -8.86 -3.09 15.76
N GLY A 57 -10.01 -2.41 15.88
CA GLY A 57 -10.84 -2.51 17.07
C GLY A 57 -12.06 -1.56 17.04
N PRO A 58 -12.91 -1.59 18.07
CA PRO A 58 -14.15 -0.82 18.08
C PRO A 58 -13.88 0.68 18.27
N VAL A 59 -14.71 1.52 17.62
CA VAL A 59 -14.70 2.99 17.80
C VAL A 59 -14.91 3.39 19.27
N SER A 60 -15.69 2.59 20.00
CA SER A 60 -16.06 2.87 21.40
C SER A 60 -14.95 2.61 22.41
N ASP A 61 -13.95 1.80 22.08
CA ASP A 61 -12.88 1.42 23.01
C ASP A 61 -11.51 1.27 22.31
N PRO A 62 -10.77 2.38 22.15
CA PRO A 62 -9.40 2.34 21.63
C PRO A 62 -8.42 1.49 22.45
N SER A 63 -8.71 1.20 23.72
CA SER A 63 -7.81 0.42 24.57
C SER A 63 -7.87 -1.08 24.28
N SER A 64 -8.91 -1.55 23.58
CA SER A 64 -9.05 -2.95 23.18
C SER A 64 -8.48 -3.25 21.80
N TRP A 65 -7.88 -2.26 21.13
CA TRP A 65 -7.36 -2.42 19.78
C TRP A 65 -6.16 -3.36 19.76
N THR A 66 -6.11 -4.23 18.76
CA THR A 66 -5.02 -5.21 18.60
C THR A 66 -4.13 -4.80 17.44
N ALA A 67 -2.85 -4.57 17.72
CA ALA A 67 -1.84 -4.28 16.70
C ALA A 67 -1.22 -5.56 16.15
N GLN A 68 -1.04 -5.63 14.85
CA GLN A 68 -0.31 -6.66 14.13
C GLN A 68 0.80 -6.00 13.30
N GLU A 69 2.00 -6.57 13.34
CA GLU A 69 3.05 -6.21 12.38
C GLU A 69 2.73 -6.86 11.02
N ILE A 70 2.67 -6.03 9.98
CA ILE A 70 2.34 -6.45 8.61
C ILE A 70 3.50 -6.19 7.63
N SER A 71 4.71 -5.96 8.14
CA SER A 71 5.94 -5.84 7.36
C SER A 71 6.18 -7.08 6.47
N ILE A 72 6.80 -6.91 5.30
CA ILE A 72 7.38 -8.00 4.52
C ILE A 72 8.89 -7.81 4.44
N GLY A 73 9.65 -8.84 4.86
CA GLY A 73 11.04 -9.10 4.48
C GLY A 73 12.06 -8.00 4.78
N GLY A 74 13.16 -8.35 5.47
CA GLY A 74 14.44 -7.64 5.35
C GLY A 74 14.42 -6.12 5.57
N VAL A 75 13.54 -5.59 6.40
CA VAL A 75 13.31 -4.15 6.54
C VAL A 75 14.39 -3.43 7.34
N GLY A 76 15.67 -3.79 7.20
CA GLY A 76 16.82 -3.09 7.81
C GLY A 76 17.09 -1.69 7.26
N SER A 77 16.16 -1.10 6.50
CA SER A 77 16.28 0.23 5.90
C SER A 77 15.12 1.11 6.37
N PRO A 78 15.37 2.41 6.63
CA PRO A 78 14.32 3.35 7.01
C PRO A 78 13.46 3.79 5.83
N ASN A 79 13.80 3.37 4.60
CA ASN A 79 13.12 3.77 3.38
C ASN A 79 11.84 2.96 3.20
N VAL A 80 10.76 3.51 3.74
CA VAL A 80 9.40 2.97 3.62
C VAL A 80 8.44 4.12 3.36
N SER A 81 7.42 3.91 2.53
CA SER A 81 6.33 4.89 2.40
C SER A 81 5.33 4.74 3.55
N ILE A 82 4.54 5.80 3.75
CA ILE A 82 3.44 5.76 4.70
C ILE A 82 2.37 4.80 4.17
N PRO A 83 1.96 3.76 4.94
CA PRO A 83 0.96 2.81 4.47
C PRO A 83 -0.41 3.46 4.30
N ASN A 84 -0.98 3.32 3.10
CA ASN A 84 -2.33 3.80 2.78
C ASN A 84 -3.36 2.70 3.07
N LEU A 85 -4.62 3.09 3.29
CA LEU A 85 -5.75 2.18 3.51
C LEU A 85 -6.85 2.43 2.49
N HIS A 86 -7.44 1.32 2.02
CA HIS A 86 -8.56 1.27 1.08
C HIS A 86 -9.64 0.37 1.67
N LEU A 87 -10.90 0.79 1.57
CA LEU A 87 -12.03 0.11 2.19
C LEU A 87 -13.05 -0.23 1.12
N ASN A 88 -13.37 -1.51 0.95
CA ASN A 88 -14.56 -1.90 0.22
C ASN A 88 -15.79 -1.63 1.10
N ILE A 89 -16.63 -0.68 0.69
CA ILE A 89 -17.76 -0.20 1.49
C ILE A 89 -18.91 -1.22 1.60
N ASN A 90 -18.93 -2.26 0.76
CA ASN A 90 -20.01 -3.25 0.74
C ASN A 90 -19.72 -4.47 1.62
N SER A 91 -18.45 -4.85 1.74
CA SER A 91 -18.00 -6.02 2.51
C SER A 91 -17.29 -5.65 3.81
N GLY A 92 -16.75 -4.44 3.91
CA GLY A 92 -15.87 -4.05 5.02
C GLY A 92 -14.43 -4.54 4.89
N ASN A 93 -14.09 -5.22 3.79
CA ASN A 93 -12.72 -5.66 3.53
C ASN A 93 -11.80 -4.45 3.38
N VAL A 94 -10.62 -4.55 3.97
CA VAL A 94 -9.62 -3.47 3.98
C VAL A 94 -8.33 -3.93 3.34
N PHE A 95 -7.76 -3.06 2.52
CA PHE A 95 -6.45 -3.24 1.91
C PHE A 95 -5.52 -2.15 2.41
N ALA A 96 -4.27 -2.53 2.67
CA ALA A 96 -3.18 -1.61 2.93
C ALA A 96 -2.11 -1.76 1.85
N ASP A 97 -1.53 -0.66 1.39
CA ASP A 97 -0.43 -0.67 0.42
C ASP A 97 0.69 0.30 0.83
N TRP A 98 1.92 -0.11 0.59
CA TRP A 98 3.12 0.67 0.88
C TRP A 98 4.29 0.26 0.00
N GLU A 99 5.28 1.12 -0.03
CA GLU A 99 6.58 0.92 -0.64
C GLU A 99 7.60 0.61 0.46
N TYR A 100 8.55 -0.27 0.19
CA TYR A 100 9.66 -0.55 1.11
C TYR A 100 10.95 -0.82 0.35
N TRP A 101 12.08 -0.57 1.00
CA TRP A 101 13.39 -0.97 0.49
C TRP A 101 13.69 -2.42 0.89
N ASP A 102 13.79 -3.29 -0.12
CA ASP A 102 14.20 -4.68 0.03
C ASP A 102 15.73 -4.74 0.07
N ASN A 103 16.30 -5.02 1.25
CA ASN A 103 17.76 -4.99 1.44
C ASN A 103 18.48 -6.14 0.72
N ASP A 104 17.84 -7.30 0.62
CA ASP A 104 18.46 -8.46 -0.05
C ASP A 104 18.65 -8.19 -1.54
N LEU A 105 17.72 -7.45 -2.13
CA LEU A 105 17.73 -7.09 -3.55
C LEU A 105 18.28 -5.68 -3.83
N SER A 106 18.43 -4.86 -2.80
CA SER A 106 18.85 -3.45 -2.90
C SER A 106 17.99 -2.62 -3.87
N ILE A 107 16.66 -2.78 -3.77
CA ILE A 107 15.67 -2.08 -4.59
C ILE A 107 14.47 -1.65 -3.74
N MET A 108 13.75 -0.61 -4.16
CA MET A 108 12.39 -0.37 -3.65
C MET A 108 11.44 -1.45 -4.15
N ARG A 109 10.33 -1.71 -3.45
CA ARG A 109 9.30 -2.67 -3.82
C ARG A 109 7.94 -2.25 -3.29
N ASN A 110 6.87 -2.68 -3.96
CA ASN A 110 5.49 -2.48 -3.52
C ASN A 110 4.92 -3.73 -2.86
N ALA A 111 4.35 -3.55 -1.67
CA ALA A 111 3.69 -4.59 -0.89
C ALA A 111 2.27 -4.17 -0.50
N VAL A 112 1.47 -5.17 -0.19
CA VAL A 112 0.09 -5.01 0.22
C VAL A 112 -0.26 -5.95 1.37
N ALA A 113 -1.20 -5.54 2.20
CA ALA A 113 -1.86 -6.37 3.18
C ALA A 113 -3.36 -6.33 2.98
N THR A 114 -4.03 -7.46 3.15
CA THR A 114 -5.48 -7.60 3.08
C THR A 114 -6.03 -8.02 4.44
N TYR A 115 -7.11 -7.39 4.86
CA TYR A 115 -7.88 -7.75 6.04
C TYR A 115 -9.34 -7.99 5.64
N PRO A 116 -9.78 -9.26 5.55
CA PRO A 116 -11.18 -9.57 5.42
C PRO A 116 -11.96 -9.12 6.66
N PHE A 117 -13.14 -8.54 6.48
CA PHE A 117 -13.92 -8.06 7.63
C PHE A 117 -14.27 -9.20 8.58
N GLY A 118 -14.00 -9.00 9.88
CA GLY A 118 -14.19 -10.04 10.91
C GLY A 118 -13.08 -11.08 11.00
N ALA A 119 -12.00 -10.96 10.22
CA ALA A 119 -10.83 -11.82 10.33
C ALA A 119 -10.05 -11.58 11.64
N SER A 120 -9.15 -12.50 11.99
CA SER A 120 -8.25 -12.34 13.15
C SER A 120 -6.87 -11.80 12.77
N SER A 121 -6.52 -11.75 11.48
CA SER A 121 -5.20 -11.31 11.04
C SER A 121 -5.21 -10.73 9.63
N TRP A 122 -4.23 -9.88 9.37
CA TRP A 122 -3.86 -9.41 8.03
C TRP A 122 -3.05 -10.47 7.28
N SER A 123 -3.28 -10.58 5.97
CA SER A 123 -2.47 -11.37 5.04
C SER A 123 -1.65 -10.44 4.16
N THR A 124 -0.36 -10.70 4.04
CA THR A 124 0.61 -9.75 3.49
C THR A 124 1.41 -10.39 2.35
N GLN A 125 1.63 -9.65 1.26
CA GLN A 125 2.39 -10.13 0.10
C GLN A 125 3.00 -9.00 -0.73
N VAL A 126 4.02 -9.33 -1.52
CA VAL A 126 4.67 -8.37 -2.42
C VAL A 126 4.04 -8.46 -3.81
N ILE A 127 3.74 -7.31 -4.42
CA ILE A 127 3.04 -7.22 -5.72
C ILE A 127 3.92 -6.71 -6.86
N SER A 128 5.09 -6.16 -6.53
CA SER A 128 6.14 -5.81 -7.51
C SER A 128 6.93 -7.05 -7.95
N ASP A 129 7.33 -7.08 -9.22
CA ASP A 129 8.05 -8.17 -9.86
C ASP A 129 9.42 -7.72 -10.38
N VAL A 130 10.45 -8.13 -9.64
CA VAL A 130 11.85 -7.79 -9.87
C VAL A 130 12.43 -8.41 -11.14
N THR A 131 11.75 -9.41 -11.73
CA THR A 131 12.16 -9.97 -13.03
C THR A 131 11.88 -9.00 -14.17
N THR A 132 10.88 -8.13 -14.02
CA THR A 132 10.47 -7.17 -15.07
C THR A 132 10.71 -5.71 -14.67
N GLU A 133 11.07 -5.43 -13.42
CA GLU A 133 11.19 -4.09 -12.86
C GLU A 133 12.58 -3.88 -12.22
N ALA A 134 13.23 -2.75 -12.53
CA ALA A 134 14.65 -2.51 -12.21
C ALA A 134 14.88 -1.86 -10.84
N SER A 135 14.09 -0.83 -10.53
CA SER A 135 14.14 -0.02 -9.31
C SER A 135 13.16 1.16 -9.46
N GLY A 136 13.16 2.08 -8.50
CA GLY A 136 12.40 3.34 -8.61
C GLY A 136 10.89 3.10 -8.50
N PHE A 137 10.50 2.42 -7.44
CA PHE A 137 9.11 2.21 -7.08
C PHE A 137 8.66 3.38 -6.21
N PHE A 138 7.81 4.22 -6.78
CA PHE A 138 7.31 5.40 -6.08
C PHE A 138 5.89 5.74 -6.52
N ASP A 139 5.22 6.47 -5.64
CA ASP A 139 3.85 6.96 -5.78
C ASP A 139 2.82 5.82 -5.89
N ASN A 140 2.91 4.84 -4.98
CA ASN A 140 1.91 3.78 -4.85
C ASN A 140 0.51 4.35 -4.56
N GLN A 141 -0.46 3.95 -5.38
CA GLN A 141 -1.85 4.41 -5.30
C GLN A 141 -2.77 3.21 -5.52
N GLY A 142 -3.67 2.95 -4.58
CA GLY A 142 -4.70 1.92 -4.67
C GLY A 142 -6.11 2.48 -4.78
N ASP A 143 -7.03 1.67 -5.30
CA ASP A 143 -8.47 1.88 -5.14
C ASP A 143 -9.25 0.55 -5.24
N VAL A 144 -10.42 0.49 -4.62
CA VAL A 144 -11.24 -0.72 -4.52
C VAL A 144 -12.64 -0.48 -5.07
N ASP A 145 -13.10 -1.37 -5.95
CA ASP A 145 -14.43 -1.29 -6.54
C ASP A 145 -15.52 -1.86 -5.61
N GLU A 146 -16.78 -1.78 -6.03
CA GLU A 146 -17.94 -2.28 -5.30
C GLU A 146 -17.93 -3.79 -5.07
N ASP A 147 -17.30 -4.56 -5.96
CA ASP A 147 -17.23 -6.02 -5.93
C ASP A 147 -16.08 -6.52 -5.03
N GLY A 148 -15.22 -5.61 -4.57
CA GLY A 148 -14.08 -5.91 -3.72
C GLY A 148 -12.81 -6.20 -4.49
N ASN A 149 -12.81 -5.96 -5.80
CA ASN A 149 -11.59 -6.00 -6.58
C ASN A 149 -10.74 -4.78 -6.23
N PHE A 150 -9.45 -5.01 -6.06
CA PHE A 150 -8.51 -3.97 -5.67
C PHE A 150 -7.51 -3.76 -6.79
N ILE A 151 -7.27 -2.52 -7.19
CA ILE A 151 -6.23 -2.15 -8.13
C ILE A 151 -5.18 -1.32 -7.41
N VAL A 152 -3.91 -1.64 -7.63
CA VAL A 152 -2.79 -0.82 -7.16
C VAL A 152 -1.92 -0.47 -8.34
N THR A 153 -1.55 0.79 -8.42
CA THR A 153 -0.63 1.34 -9.43
C THR A 153 0.58 1.95 -8.76
N TRP A 154 1.71 1.92 -9.46
CA TRP A 154 2.95 2.56 -9.01
C TRP A 154 3.81 2.92 -10.21
N SER A 155 4.70 3.89 -10.03
CA SER A 155 5.74 4.17 -11.01
C SER A 155 6.90 3.19 -10.82
N ALA A 156 7.49 2.69 -11.91
CA ALA A 156 8.67 1.83 -11.87
C ALA A 156 9.57 2.07 -13.07
N LEU A 157 10.88 1.80 -12.92
CA LEU A 157 11.77 1.66 -14.07
C LEU A 157 11.65 0.27 -14.66
N ASP A 158 11.35 0.22 -15.96
CA ASP A 158 11.28 -1.03 -16.72
C ASP A 158 12.68 -1.62 -16.98
N ASN A 159 12.87 -2.91 -16.68
CA ASN A 159 14.19 -3.58 -16.81
C ASN A 159 14.70 -3.63 -18.26
N GLU A 160 13.80 -3.78 -19.23
CA GLU A 160 14.19 -3.98 -20.63
C GLU A 160 14.51 -2.65 -21.32
N THR A 161 13.74 -1.61 -21.00
CA THR A 161 13.79 -0.34 -21.72
C THR A 161 14.42 0.81 -20.93
N SER A 162 14.60 0.66 -19.62
CA SER A 162 15.03 1.72 -18.70
C SER A 162 14.15 2.97 -18.71
N ASN A 163 12.90 2.85 -19.16
CA ASN A 163 11.93 3.94 -19.10
C ASN A 163 11.16 3.90 -17.78
N LEU A 164 10.74 5.09 -17.33
CA LEU A 164 9.72 5.18 -16.31
C LEU A 164 8.37 4.77 -16.91
N VAL A 165 7.73 3.80 -16.28
CA VAL A 165 6.42 3.27 -16.66
C VAL A 165 5.50 3.27 -15.45
N VAL A 166 4.19 3.24 -15.71
CA VAL A 166 3.20 2.93 -14.66
C VAL A 166 2.91 1.44 -14.71
N ARG A 167 3.14 0.78 -13.58
CA ARG A 167 2.81 -0.62 -13.35
C ARG A 167 1.50 -0.72 -12.58
N CYS A 168 0.87 -1.87 -12.71
CA CYS A 168 -0.40 -2.18 -12.08
C CYS A 168 -0.43 -3.64 -11.65
N ALA A 169 -1.05 -3.91 -10.50
CA ALA A 169 -1.50 -5.24 -10.10
C ALA A 169 -2.94 -5.15 -9.62
N THR A 170 -3.71 -6.20 -9.87
CA THR A 170 -5.12 -6.29 -9.45
C THR A 170 -5.33 -7.49 -8.56
N ALA A 171 -6.22 -7.36 -7.58
CA ALA A 171 -6.70 -8.45 -6.76
C ALA A 171 -8.18 -8.68 -7.01
N VAL A 172 -8.59 -9.93 -7.04
CA VAL A 172 -9.99 -10.33 -6.90
C VAL A 172 -10.14 -10.98 -5.53
N THR A 173 -11.17 -10.58 -4.78
CA THR A 173 -11.47 -11.17 -3.48
C THR A 173 -12.69 -12.08 -3.56
N ASP A 174 -12.63 -13.22 -2.88
CA ASP A 174 -13.79 -14.09 -2.63
C ASP A 174 -14.45 -13.81 -1.27
N GLY A 175 -14.06 -12.73 -0.61
CA GLY A 175 -14.50 -12.37 0.74
C GLY A 175 -13.56 -12.84 1.85
N SER A 176 -12.58 -13.71 1.59
CA SER A 176 -11.63 -14.20 2.60
C SER A 176 -10.18 -14.11 2.18
N THR A 177 -9.90 -14.24 0.89
CA THR A 177 -8.54 -14.19 0.34
C THR A 177 -8.54 -13.27 -0.88
N ALA A 178 -7.46 -12.50 -1.03
CA ALA A 178 -7.20 -11.74 -2.24
C ALA A 178 -6.28 -12.56 -3.15
N VAL A 179 -6.72 -12.84 -4.38
CA VAL A 179 -5.90 -13.48 -5.41
C VAL A 179 -5.38 -12.39 -6.33
N TRP A 180 -4.06 -12.24 -6.38
CA TRP A 180 -3.41 -11.16 -7.11
C TRP A 180 -2.91 -11.59 -8.48
N SER A 181 -3.08 -10.70 -9.46
CA SER A 181 -2.44 -10.84 -10.76
C SER A 181 -0.94 -10.57 -10.67
N PRO A 182 -0.14 -11.13 -11.59
CA PRO A 182 1.18 -10.57 -11.88
C PRO A 182 1.07 -9.07 -12.23
N SER A 183 2.14 -8.31 -12.00
CA SER A 183 2.18 -6.90 -12.40
C SER A 183 2.27 -6.77 -13.93
N PHE A 184 1.74 -5.67 -14.46
CA PHE A 184 1.83 -5.33 -15.88
C PHE A 184 1.96 -3.83 -16.10
N ILE A 185 2.48 -3.42 -17.27
CA ILE A 185 2.54 -2.01 -17.67
C ILE A 185 1.14 -1.54 -18.08
N VAL A 186 0.68 -0.44 -17.49
CA VAL A 186 -0.58 0.20 -17.88
C VAL A 186 -0.49 0.64 -19.36
N PRO A 187 -1.45 0.26 -20.22
CA PRO A 187 -1.43 0.63 -21.63
C PRO A 187 -1.30 2.15 -21.84
N GLY A 188 -0.31 2.56 -22.66
CA GLY A 188 -0.04 3.97 -22.95
C GLY A 188 0.86 4.69 -21.92
N ALA A 189 1.16 4.04 -20.79
CA ALA A 189 2.11 4.54 -19.79
C ALA A 189 3.58 4.16 -20.07
N ASP A 190 3.85 3.53 -21.22
CA ASP A 190 5.20 3.43 -21.78
C ASP A 190 5.43 4.55 -22.82
N PRO A 191 6.37 5.49 -22.56
CA PRO A 191 6.65 6.60 -23.47
C PRO A 191 7.15 6.15 -24.86
N LEU A 192 7.73 4.95 -25.01
CA LEU A 192 8.16 4.43 -26.32
C LEU A 192 7.01 3.79 -27.11
N ALA A 193 6.14 3.01 -26.47
CA ALA A 193 4.90 2.55 -27.07
C ALA A 193 4.02 3.72 -27.54
N SER A 194 3.90 4.76 -26.71
CA SER A 194 3.15 5.98 -27.03
C SER A 194 3.78 6.77 -28.19
N LYS A 195 5.12 6.83 -28.29
CA LYS A 195 5.81 7.42 -29.46
C LYS A 195 5.60 6.61 -30.73
N LYS A 196 5.68 5.28 -30.67
CA LYS A 196 5.44 4.39 -31.83
C LYS A 196 3.98 4.50 -32.31
N ALA A 197 3.01 4.50 -31.39
CA ALA A 197 1.60 4.73 -31.70
C ALA A 197 1.37 6.12 -32.33
N ALA A 198 1.96 7.18 -31.76
CA ALA A 198 1.88 8.53 -32.31
C ALA A 198 2.54 8.66 -33.71
N GLN A 199 3.65 7.96 -33.95
CA GLN A 199 4.30 7.92 -35.26
C GLN A 199 3.49 7.13 -36.30
N GLN A 200 2.81 6.05 -35.90
CA GLN A 200 1.89 5.31 -36.79
C GLN A 200 0.64 6.13 -37.13
N LEU A 201 0.05 6.83 -36.15
CA LEU A 201 -1.07 7.76 -36.37
C LEU A 201 -0.71 8.89 -37.34
N LYS A 202 0.51 9.43 -37.27
CA LYS A 202 1.00 10.43 -38.24
C LYS A 202 1.17 9.88 -39.66
N LYS A 203 1.34 8.57 -39.84
CA LYS A 203 1.45 7.92 -41.16
C LYS A 203 0.08 7.56 -41.77
N THR A 204 -0.95 7.39 -40.93
CA THR A 204 -2.31 7.00 -41.37
C THR A 204 -3.27 8.17 -41.51
N LEU A 205 -2.97 9.34 -40.93
CA LEU A 205 -3.75 10.56 -41.16
C LEU A 205 -3.40 11.17 -42.53
N PRO A 206 -4.37 11.37 -43.44
CA PRO A 206 -4.11 12.03 -44.71
C PRO A 206 -3.67 13.47 -44.46
N THR A 207 -2.50 13.85 -44.98
CA THR A 207 -2.07 15.24 -44.98
C THR A 207 -3.05 16.05 -45.82
N LYS A 208 -3.75 16.99 -45.18
CA LYS A 208 -4.50 18.02 -45.92
C LYS A 208 -3.49 18.79 -46.78
N LYS A 209 -3.64 18.68 -48.10
CA LYS A 209 -3.02 19.58 -49.07
C LYS A 209 -3.74 20.91 -49.08
#